data_AF-A0A950U016-F1
#
_entry.id   AF-A0A950U016-F1
#
_cell.length_a   1.000
_cell.length_b   1.000
_cell.length_c   1.000
_cell.angle_alpha   90.00
_cell.angle_beta   90.00
_cell.angle_gamma   90.00
#
_symmetry.space_group_name_H-M   'P 1'
#
loop_
_entity.id
_entity.type
_entity.pdbx_description
1 polymer ?
#
loop_
_entity_poly.entity_id
_entity_poly.type
_entity_poly.pdbx_seq_one_letter_code
_entity_poly.pdbx_strand_id
1 'polypeptide(L)' 'MKAGVPVVPVAIAGSEAIMPSGKAMIRPRKVVLVVGERITPAPGTSSGPARKREVEVVTEALGTALQALLDEAFAVLDRR' A
#
# COMPACT_ATOMS: atom_id res chain seq x y z
N MET A 1 3.52 11.76 8.07
CA MET A 1 3.79 12.43 6.79
C MET A 1 4.23 13.85 7.05
N LYS A 2 5.50 14.19 6.78
CA LYS A 2 6.06 15.52 7.10
C LYS A 2 6.22 16.42 5.88
N ALA A 3 6.31 15.84 4.68
CA ALA A 3 6.60 16.58 3.45
C ALA A 3 5.34 17.06 2.69
N GLY A 4 4.12 16.73 3.17
CA GLY A 4 2.87 17.10 2.50
C GLY A 4 2.70 16.50 1.09
N VAL A 5 3.52 15.53 0.72
CA VAL A 5 3.51 14.91 -0.62
C VAL A 5 2.43 13.84 -0.71
N PRO A 6 1.83 13.64 -1.90
CA PRO A 6 0.90 12.55 -2.14
C PRO A 6 1.56 11.18 -1.93
N VAL A 7 0.79 10.22 -1.41
CA VAL A 7 1.18 8.81 -1.29
C VAL A 7 0.38 7.99 -2.29
N VAL A 8 1.07 7.12 -3.02
CA VAL A 8 0.43 6.20 -3.97
C VAL A 8 0.39 4.80 -3.33
N PRO A 9 -0.80 4.26 -3.03
CA PRO A 9 -0.92 2.92 -2.48
C PRO A 9 -0.67 1.88 -3.57
N VAL A 10 0.06 0.82 -3.21
CA VAL A 10 0.41 -0.26 -4.14
C VAL A 10 0.24 -1.60 -3.41
N ALA A 11 -0.51 -2.51 -4.03
CA ALA A 11 -0.65 -3.88 -3.56
C ALA A 11 0.23 -4.84 -4.37
N ILE A 12 0.83 -5.80 -3.68
CA ILE A 12 1.69 -6.85 -4.25
C ILE A 12 1.12 -8.19 -3.79
N ALA A 13 0.66 -9.02 -4.72
CA ALA A 13 0.16 -10.37 -4.43
C ALA A 13 1.10 -11.45 -5.01
N GLY A 14 1.34 -12.52 -4.26
CA GLY A 14 2.13 -13.68 -4.67
C GLY A 14 3.62 -13.61 -4.32
N SER A 15 4.12 -12.43 -3.94
CA SER A 15 5.53 -12.23 -3.55
C SER A 15 5.89 -12.95 -2.24
N GLU A 16 4.93 -13.06 -1.32
CA GLU A 16 5.03 -13.73 -0.02
C GLU A 16 5.34 -15.24 -0.16
N ALA A 17 4.95 -15.84 -1.29
CA ALA A 17 5.22 -17.23 -1.59
C ALA A 17 6.56 -17.46 -2.34
N ILE A 18 7.19 -16.38 -2.85
CA ILE A 18 8.47 -16.46 -3.56
C ILE A 18 9.61 -16.69 -2.58
N MET A 19 9.65 -15.89 -1.53
CA MET A 19 10.62 -16.01 -0.44
C MET A 19 9.91 -15.69 0.88
N PRO A 20 9.30 -16.69 1.53
CA PRO A 20 8.66 -16.49 2.82
C PRO A 20 9.65 -15.99 3.86
N SER A 21 9.18 -15.19 4.81
CA SER A 21 9.98 -14.68 5.92
C SER A 21 10.80 -15.79 6.59
N GLY A 22 12.11 -15.58 6.73
CA GLY A 22 13.04 -16.55 7.32
C GLY A 22 13.52 -17.67 6.38
N LYS A 23 13.24 -17.59 5.08
CA LYS A 23 13.77 -18.53 4.07
C LYS A 23 14.83 -17.85 3.19
N ALA A 24 15.92 -18.55 2.93
CA ALA A 24 17.00 -18.08 2.04
C ALA A 24 16.84 -18.54 0.58
N MET A 25 16.00 -19.54 0.32
CA MET A 25 15.82 -20.10 -1.02
C MET A 25 14.60 -19.49 -1.70
N ILE A 26 14.83 -18.82 -2.83
CA ILE A 26 13.81 -18.21 -3.69
C ILE A 26 13.19 -19.27 -4.59
N ARG A 27 11.85 -19.28 -4.70
CA ARG A 27 11.11 -20.06 -5.69
C ARG A 27 10.33 -19.11 -6.60
N PRO A 28 10.68 -19.01 -7.90
CA PRO A 28 9.95 -18.14 -8.82
C PRO A 28 8.47 -18.51 -8.89
N ARG A 29 7.59 -17.52 -8.71
CA ARG A 29 6.13 -17.62 -8.87
C ARG A 29 5.61 -16.37 -9.57
N LYS A 30 4.38 -16.41 -10.06
CA LYS A 30 3.69 -15.23 -10.60
C LYS A 30 3.50 -14.18 -9.49
N VAL A 31 3.63 -12.91 -9.85
CA VAL A 31 3.36 -11.76 -8.96
C VAL A 31 2.42 -10.82 -9.69
N VAL A 32 1.45 -10.26 -8.96
CA VAL A 32 0.56 -9.21 -9.47
C VAL A 32 0.81 -7.93 -8.67
N LEU A 33 0.91 -6.81 -9.40
CA LEU A 33 1.01 -5.47 -8.84
C LEU A 33 -0.25 -4.68 -9.23
N VAL A 34 -0.90 -4.07 -8.25
CA VAL A 34 -2.01 -3.14 -8.48
C VAL A 34 -1.67 -1.79 -7.87
N VAL A 35 -1.75 -0.73 -8.67
CA VAL A 35 -1.45 0.64 -8.28
C VAL A 35 -2.76 1.39 -8.11
N GLY A 36 -2.98 1.93 -6.91
CA GLY A 36 -4.19 2.68 -6.60
C GLY A 36 -4.06 4.19 -6.78
N GLU A 37 -5.16 4.88 -6.50
CA GLU A 37 -5.24 6.34 -6.60
C GLU A 37 -4.42 7.03 -5.50
N ARG A 38 -3.86 8.20 -5.83
CA ARG A 38 -3.05 8.98 -4.90
C ARG A 38 -3.86 9.48 -3.71
N ILE A 39 -3.30 9.35 -2.51
CA ILE A 39 -3.85 9.89 -1.26
C ILE A 39 -3.05 11.13 -0.90
N THR A 40 -3.70 12.30 -0.92
CA THR A 40 -3.05 13.58 -0.60
C THR A 40 -3.34 13.95 0.86
N PRO A 41 -2.32 14.24 1.68
CA PRO A 41 -2.55 14.76 3.03
C PRO A 41 -3.29 16.10 2.99
N ALA A 42 -4.13 16.40 3.98
CA ALA A 42 -4.91 17.62 4.00
C ALA A 42 -4.03 18.89 3.83
N PRO A 43 -4.50 19.91 3.08
CA PRO A 43 -3.79 21.16 2.90
C PRO A 43 -3.63 21.86 4.25
N GLY A 44 -2.41 21.87 4.77
CA GLY A 44 -2.06 22.33 6.12
C GLY A 44 -0.75 21.71 6.65
N THR A 45 -0.38 20.54 6.13
CA THR A 45 0.90 19.87 6.44
C THR A 45 2.12 20.56 5.79
N SER A 46 1.94 21.58 4.95
CA SER A 46 3.03 22.33 4.33
C SER A 46 3.67 23.39 5.25
N SER A 47 3.05 23.72 6.38
CA SER A 47 3.55 24.71 7.34
C SER A 47 3.40 24.20 8.77
N GLY A 48 4.31 23.31 9.17
CA GLY A 48 4.42 22.80 10.55
C GLY A 48 4.14 21.31 10.71
N PRO A 49 4.32 20.75 11.93
CA PRO A 49 4.09 19.33 12.20
C PRO A 49 2.63 18.95 11.92
N ALA A 50 2.41 17.87 11.17
CA ALA A 50 1.08 17.29 11.00
C ALA A 50 0.47 16.97 12.37
N ARG A 51 -0.81 17.31 12.57
CA ARG A 51 -1.51 16.97 13.81
C ARG A 51 -1.71 15.45 13.87
N LYS A 52 -1.63 14.85 15.06
CA LYS A 52 -1.82 13.40 15.24
C LYS A 52 -3.09 12.89 14.53
N ARG A 53 -4.19 13.63 14.67
CA ARG A 53 -5.49 13.32 14.06
C ARG A 53 -5.46 13.33 12.54
N GLU A 54 -4.69 14.21 11.91
CA GLU A 54 -4.54 14.23 10.44
C GLU A 54 -3.79 12.98 9.95
N VAL A 55 -2.76 12.56 10.69
CA VAL A 55 -2.02 11.33 10.39
C VAL A 55 -2.93 10.11 10.55
N GLU A 56 -3.74 10.06 11.61
CA GLU A 56 -4.69 8.96 11.84
C GLU A 56 -5.68 8.83 10.69
N VAL A 57 -6.31 9.94 10.25
CA VAL A 57 -7.25 9.95 9.12
C VAL A 57 -6.60 9.44 7.83
N VAL A 58 -5.40 9.91 7.50
CA VAL A 58 -4.69 9.45 6.30
C VAL A 58 -4.28 7.99 6.43
N THR A 59 -3.89 7.54 7.62
CA THR A 59 -3.51 6.14 7.88
C THR A 59 -4.71 5.21 7.72
N GLU A 60 -5.88 5.60 8.22
CA GLU A 60 -7.13 4.85 8.07
C GLU A 60 -7.52 4.74 6.59
N ALA A 61 -7.55 5.86 5.86
CA ALA A 61 -7.83 5.88 4.43
C ALA A 61 -6.85 5.01 3.62
N LEU A 62 -5.56 5.06 3.96
CA LEU A 62 -4.53 4.23 3.34
C LEU A 62 -4.76 2.75 3.63
N GLY A 63 -5.11 2.39 4.86
CA GLY A 63 -5.42 1.00 5.24
C GLY A 63 -6.58 0.43 4.42
N THR A 64 -7.68 1.17 4.31
CA THR A 64 -8.83 0.77 3.48
C THR A 64 -8.46 0.62 2.01
N ALA A 65 -7.71 1.58 1.44
CA ALA A 65 -7.28 1.52 0.06
C ALA A 65 -6.36 0.31 -0.20
N LEU A 66 -5.39 0.06 0.68
CA LEU A 66 -4.48 -1.08 0.56
C LEU A 66 -5.21 -2.42 0.61
N GLN A 67 -6.21 -2.56 1.48
CA GLN A 67 -7.00 -3.80 1.55
C GLN A 67 -7.75 -4.05 0.25
N ALA A 68 -8.45 -3.04 -0.28
CA ALA A 68 -9.18 -3.17 -1.55
C ALA A 68 -8.25 -3.52 -2.72
N LEU A 69 -7.08 -2.88 -2.80
CA LEU A 69 -6.07 -3.16 -3.85
C LEU A 69 -5.49 -4.57 -3.70
N LEU A 70 -5.32 -5.06 -2.47
CA LEU A 70 -4.82 -6.41 -2.22
C LEU A 70 -5.85 -7.47 -2.63
N ASP A 71 -7.13 -7.25 -2.31
CA ASP A 71 -8.22 -8.13 -2.73
C ASP A 71 -8.31 -8.18 -4.27
N GLU A 72 -8.18 -7.03 -4.95
CA GLU A 72 -8.10 -6.97 -6.42
C GLU A 72 -6.89 -7.73 -6.97
N ALA A 73 -5.70 -7.54 -6.37
CA ALA A 73 -4.48 -8.19 -6.80
C ALA A 73 -4.59 -9.72 -6.70
N PHE A 74 -5.15 -10.25 -5.61
CA PHE A 74 -5.42 -11.69 -5.47
C PHE A 74 -6.48 -12.18 -6.45
N ALA A 75 -7.56 -11.42 -6.67
CA ALA A 75 -8.55 -11.78 -7.69
C ALA A 75 -7.95 -11.87 -9.10
N VAL A 76 -6.96 -11.04 -9.45
CA VAL A 76 -6.22 -11.16 -10.72
C VAL A 76 -5.29 -12.38 -10.72
N LEU A 77 -4.59 -12.64 -9.62
CA LEU A 77 -3.67 -13.77 -9.49
C LEU A 77 -4.40 -15.12 -9.61
N ASP A 78 -5.57 -15.25 -8.98
CA ASP A 78 -6.34 -16.49 -8.89
C ASP A 78 -7.07 -16.86 -10.19
N ARG A 79 -7.30 -15.88 -11.09
CA ARG A 79 -7.97 -16.10 -12.38
C ARG A 79 -7.09 -16.78 -13.44
N ARG A 80 -5.86 -17.22 -13.12
CA ARG A 80 -4.78 -17.47 -14.12
C ARG A 80 -3.92 -18.72 -13.92
#